data_AF-A0A661MX56-F1
#
_entry.id   AF-A0A661MX56-F1
#
_cell.length_a   1.000
_cell.length_b   1.000
_cell.length_c   1.000
_cell.angle_alpha   90.00
_cell.angle_beta   90.00
_cell.angle_gamma   90.00
#
_symmetry.space_group_name_H-M   'P 1'
#
loop_
_entity.id
_entity.type
_entity.pdbx_description
1 polymer ?
#
loop_
_entity_poly.entity_id
_entity_poly.type
_entity_poly.pdbx_seq_one_letter_code
_entity_poly.pdbx_strand_id
1 'polypeptide(L)'
;MVHLMSNSPISIVKARFGDDPKKAKEKLVAAVQKVAGKDLWLDRLNEEKGLQHVSNRKLLHLEQVFEAIAKEVGSRDKLIGEIAKLGGRPKDEDYKTRLAEESTPSLWDRYQAVQSSSSGKSGSN
;
A
#
# COMPACT_ATOMS: atom_id res chain seq x y z
N MET A 1 12.83 -14.91 10.10
CA MET A 1 12.87 -14.58 8.66
C MET A 1 11.66 -15.24 8.01
N VAL A 2 10.59 -14.49 7.74
CA VAL A 2 9.29 -15.07 7.36
C VAL A 2 9.30 -15.41 5.87
N HIS A 3 9.32 -16.71 5.55
CA HIS A 3 9.30 -17.28 4.20
C HIS A 3 7.91 -17.06 3.54
N LEU A 4 7.61 -15.84 3.09
CA LEU A 4 6.36 -15.56 2.35
C LEU A 4 6.49 -15.77 0.83
N MET A 5 7.71 -15.85 0.27
CA MET A 5 7.92 -15.84 -1.19
C MET A 5 7.74 -17.20 -1.89
N SER A 6 7.58 -18.31 -1.17
CA SER A 6 7.42 -19.66 -1.75
C SER A 6 6.02 -20.25 -1.59
N ASN A 7 5.13 -19.57 -0.86
CA ASN A 7 3.78 -20.07 -0.59
C ASN A 7 2.80 -19.48 -1.61
N SER A 8 1.97 -20.33 -2.21
CA SER A 8 0.90 -19.87 -3.10
C SER A 8 0.02 -18.84 -2.37
N PRO A 9 -0.41 -17.74 -3.03
CA PRO A 9 -1.23 -16.71 -2.40
C PRO A 9 -2.46 -17.29 -1.67
N ILE A 10 -3.01 -18.38 -2.20
CA ILE A 10 -4.13 -19.07 -1.57
C ILE A 10 -3.74 -19.77 -0.25
N SER A 11 -2.54 -20.32 -0.15
CA SER A 11 -2.04 -20.98 1.06
C SER A 11 -1.82 -19.97 2.19
N ILE A 12 -1.35 -18.76 1.87
CA ILE A 12 -1.20 -17.67 2.85
C ILE A 12 -2.58 -17.24 3.37
N VAL A 13 -3.54 -17.07 2.46
CA VAL A 13 -4.91 -16.72 2.83
C VAL A 13 -5.53 -17.82 3.71
N LYS A 14 -5.32 -19.10 3.36
CA LYS A 14 -5.84 -20.21 4.17
C LYS A 14 -5.22 -20.29 5.55
N ALA A 15 -3.90 -20.15 5.66
CA ALA A 15 -3.19 -20.18 6.93
C ALA A 15 -3.61 -19.04 7.87
N ARG A 16 -3.93 -17.85 7.32
CA ARG A 16 -4.31 -16.67 8.10
C ARG A 16 -5.81 -16.57 8.40
N PHE A 17 -6.65 -16.95 7.44
CA PHE A 17 -8.09 -16.67 7.48
C PHE A 17 -8.99 -17.92 7.48
N GLY A 18 -8.41 -19.11 7.25
CA GLY A 18 -9.07 -20.41 7.28
C GLY A 18 -9.20 -21.09 5.90
N ASP A 19 -9.53 -22.38 5.88
CA ASP A 19 -9.55 -23.19 4.65
C ASP A 19 -10.67 -22.87 3.65
N ASP A 20 -11.77 -22.26 4.11
CA ASP A 20 -12.92 -21.88 3.28
C ASP A 20 -12.57 -20.67 2.40
N PRO A 21 -12.45 -20.84 1.06
CA PRO A 21 -11.95 -19.79 0.18
C PRO A 21 -12.86 -18.55 0.11
N LYS A 22 -14.18 -18.70 0.32
CA LYS A 22 -15.10 -17.56 0.29
C LYS A 22 -14.97 -16.73 1.56
N LYS A 23 -15.08 -17.39 2.73
CA LYS A 23 -14.94 -16.73 4.04
C LYS A 23 -13.54 -16.16 4.25
N ALA A 24 -12.50 -16.87 3.78
CA ALA A 24 -11.13 -16.39 3.88
C ALA A 24 -10.91 -15.13 3.04
N LYS A 25 -11.54 -15.05 1.86
CA LYS A 25 -11.52 -13.83 1.04
C LYS A 25 -12.25 -12.66 1.69
N GLU A 26 -13.43 -12.90 2.25
CA GLU A 26 -14.19 -11.87 2.99
C GLU A 26 -13.37 -11.32 4.17
N LYS A 27 -12.74 -12.20 4.95
CA LYS A 27 -11.86 -11.79 6.05
C LYS A 27 -10.64 -11.01 5.58
N LEU A 28 -10.04 -11.40 4.45
CA LEU A 28 -8.94 -10.66 3.85
C LEU A 28 -9.38 -9.26 3.40
N VAL A 29 -10.56 -9.14 2.78
CA VAL A 29 -11.14 -7.83 2.42
C VAL A 29 -11.37 -6.98 3.67
N ALA A 30 -11.93 -7.56 4.72
CA ALA A 30 -12.13 -6.87 6.00
C ALA A 30 -10.81 -6.45 6.66
N ALA A 31 -9.76 -7.28 6.57
CA ALA A 31 -8.42 -6.95 7.07
C ALA A 31 -7.82 -5.76 6.30
N VAL A 32 -7.90 -5.79 4.96
CA VAL A 32 -7.47 -4.69 4.09
C VAL A 32 -8.19 -3.38 4.45
N GLN A 33 -9.52 -3.42 4.61
CA GLN A 33 -10.32 -2.26 5.00
C GLN A 33 -9.95 -1.74 6.39
N LYS A 34 -9.70 -2.65 7.34
CA LYS A 34 -9.32 -2.30 8.71
C LYS A 34 -7.95 -1.62 8.78
N VAL A 35 -6.96 -2.14 8.04
CA VAL A 35 -5.60 -1.59 8.01
C VAL A 35 -5.58 -0.25 7.30
N ALA A 36 -6.31 -0.13 6.19
CA ALA A 36 -6.35 1.14 5.47
C ALA A 36 -7.06 2.26 6.25
N GLY A 37 -8.10 1.91 7.02
CA GLY A 37 -8.91 2.91 7.72
C GLY A 37 -9.45 3.99 6.79
N LYS A 38 -9.73 5.17 7.32
CA LYS A 38 -10.16 6.34 6.53
C LYS A 38 -8.99 7.13 5.93
N ASP A 39 -7.79 7.00 6.50
CA ASP A 39 -6.66 7.86 6.19
C ASP A 39 -5.76 7.32 5.07
N LEU A 40 -5.80 6.01 4.79
CA LEU A 40 -5.02 5.39 3.70
C LEU A 40 -5.89 4.96 2.52
N TRP A 41 -7.22 4.94 2.70
CA TRP A 41 -8.16 4.54 1.65
C TRP A 41 -8.66 5.73 0.84
N LEU A 42 -8.77 5.55 -0.48
CA LEU A 42 -9.40 6.52 -1.38
C LEU A 42 -10.78 6.00 -1.76
N ASP A 43 -11.84 6.72 -1.37
CA ASP A 43 -13.23 6.31 -1.61
C ASP A 43 -13.57 6.12 -3.09
N ARG A 44 -12.92 6.87 -4.00
CA ARG A 44 -13.10 6.75 -5.46
C ARG A 44 -12.75 5.36 -6.03
N LEU A 45 -11.95 4.55 -5.33
CA LEU A 45 -11.62 3.18 -5.76
C LEU A 45 -12.76 2.17 -5.50
N ASN A 46 -13.83 2.59 -4.82
CA ASN A 46 -14.92 1.71 -4.37
C ASN A 46 -16.18 1.78 -5.25
N GLU A 47 -16.32 2.77 -6.12
CA GLU A 47 -17.65 3.10 -6.70
C GLU A 47 -18.18 2.11 -7.75
N GLU A 48 -17.34 1.33 -8.46
CA GLU A 48 -17.84 0.46 -9.54
C GLU A 48 -17.43 -1.03 -9.47
N LYS A 49 -16.33 -1.39 -8.78
CA LYS A 49 -15.84 -2.79 -8.73
C LYS A 49 -15.30 -3.14 -7.35
N GLY A 50 -16.17 -3.66 -6.48
CA GLY A 50 -15.82 -3.99 -5.10
C GLY A 50 -14.61 -4.93 -4.96
N LEU A 51 -13.91 -4.83 -3.83
CA LEU A 51 -12.72 -5.63 -3.46
C LEU A 51 -12.94 -7.14 -3.54
N GLN A 52 -14.19 -7.59 -3.51
CA GLN A 52 -14.63 -8.97 -3.75
C GLN A 52 -14.25 -9.52 -5.14
N HIS A 53 -14.00 -8.69 -6.14
CA HIS A 53 -13.55 -9.12 -7.47
C HIS A 53 -12.03 -9.11 -7.62
N VAL A 54 -11.31 -8.52 -6.65
CA VAL A 54 -9.85 -8.48 -6.65
C VAL A 54 -9.30 -9.87 -6.34
N SER A 55 -8.17 -10.23 -6.96
CA SER A 55 -7.51 -11.52 -6.73
C SER A 55 -6.85 -11.56 -5.35
N ASN A 56 -6.79 -12.74 -4.73
CA ASN A 56 -6.22 -12.92 -3.38
C ASN A 56 -4.78 -12.39 -3.28
N ARG A 57 -3.98 -12.55 -4.34
CA ARG A 57 -2.62 -12.01 -4.41
C ARG A 57 -2.60 -10.48 -4.26
N LYS A 58 -3.50 -9.79 -4.98
CA LYS A 58 -3.58 -8.32 -4.93
C LYS A 58 -4.09 -7.84 -3.58
N LEU A 59 -5.06 -8.54 -2.98
CA LEU A 59 -5.57 -8.19 -1.65
C LEU A 59 -4.50 -8.37 -0.55
N LEU A 60 -3.73 -9.46 -0.59
CA LEU A 60 -2.60 -9.66 0.32
C LEU A 60 -1.53 -8.57 0.15
N HIS A 61 -1.23 -8.21 -1.09
CA HIS A 61 -0.29 -7.12 -1.37
C HIS A 61 -0.82 -5.78 -0.85
N LEU A 62 -2.11 -5.48 -1.06
CA LEU A 62 -2.76 -4.27 -0.53
C LEU A 62 -2.68 -4.21 1.00
N GLU A 63 -3.01 -5.31 1.69
CA GLU A 63 -2.87 -5.41 3.16
C GLU A 63 -1.44 -5.05 3.58
N GLN A 64 -0.45 -5.69 2.97
CA GLN A 64 0.97 -5.48 3.30
C GLN A 64 1.41 -4.04 3.07
N VAL A 65 1.00 -3.43 1.96
CA VAL A 65 1.34 -2.04 1.63
C VAL A 65 0.71 -1.09 2.63
N PHE A 66 -0.58 -1.26 2.94
CA PHE A 66 -1.22 -0.40 3.95
C PHE A 66 -0.61 -0.58 5.33
N GLU A 67 -0.25 -1.81 5.72
CA GLU A 67 0.46 -2.04 6.98
C GLU A 67 1.83 -1.36 6.99
N ALA A 68 2.58 -1.43 5.90
CA ALA A 68 3.89 -0.79 5.79
C ALA A 68 3.76 0.73 5.88
N ILE A 69 2.82 1.33 5.15
CA ILE A 69 2.56 2.77 5.21
C ILE A 69 2.14 3.18 6.62
N ALA A 70 1.21 2.45 7.25
CA ALA A 70 0.75 2.75 8.61
C ALA A 70 1.89 2.69 9.63
N LYS A 71 2.84 1.75 9.47
CA LYS A 71 3.99 1.59 10.36
C LYS A 71 5.10 2.61 10.13
N GLU A 72 5.45 2.88 8.87
CA GLU A 72 6.60 3.73 8.53
C GLU A 72 6.26 5.22 8.45
N VAL A 73 5.05 5.54 7.97
CA VAL A 73 4.66 6.90 7.61
C VAL A 73 3.44 7.36 8.40
N GLY A 74 2.50 6.46 8.65
CA GLY A 74 1.27 6.67 9.40
C GLY A 74 0.06 6.95 8.50
N SER A 75 0.12 7.97 7.65
CA SER A 75 -1.03 8.40 6.83
C SER A 75 -0.65 8.74 5.39
N ARG A 76 -1.66 8.82 4.51
CA ARG A 76 -1.49 9.16 3.10
C ARG A 76 -0.96 10.58 2.89
N ASP A 77 -1.45 11.54 3.66
CA ASP A 77 -0.97 12.94 3.57
C ASP A 77 0.50 13.05 3.96
N LYS A 78 0.92 12.31 5.00
CA LYS A 78 2.32 12.22 5.39
C LYS A 78 3.17 11.58 4.30
N LEU A 79 2.65 10.54 3.64
CA LEU A 79 3.33 9.87 2.52
C LEU A 79 3.59 10.84 1.37
N ILE A 80 2.58 11.64 1.00
CA ILE A 80 2.72 12.68 -0.03
C ILE A 80 3.76 13.72 0.38
N GLY A 81 3.72 14.19 1.64
CA GLY A 81 4.68 15.14 2.18
C GLY A 81 6.12 14.62 2.15
N GLU A 82 6.33 13.37 2.56
CA GLU A 82 7.65 12.73 2.55
C GLU A 82 8.15 12.49 1.12
N ILE A 83 7.30 12.08 0.17
CA ILE A 83 7.68 11.96 -1.25
C ILE A 83 8.13 13.33 -1.80
N ALA A 84 7.36 14.39 -1.56
CA ALA A 84 7.69 15.74 -2.01
C ALA A 84 9.01 16.23 -1.40
N LYS A 85 9.23 15.96 -0.11
CA LYS A 85 10.46 16.29 0.61
C LYS A 85 11.67 15.53 0.07
N LEU A 86 11.58 14.22 -0.09
CA LEU A 86 12.66 13.39 -0.64
C LEU A 86 12.96 13.73 -2.10
N GLY A 87 11.94 14.15 -2.87
CA GLY A 87 12.08 14.66 -4.24
C GLY A 87 12.66 16.08 -4.33
N GLY A 88 12.98 16.73 -3.21
CA GLY A 88 13.52 18.09 -3.18
C GLY A 88 12.51 19.19 -3.52
N ARG A 89 11.20 18.87 -3.50
CA ARG A 89 10.10 19.79 -3.83
C ARG A 89 9.07 19.90 -2.69
N PRO A 90 9.48 20.12 -1.42
CA PRO A 90 8.57 20.08 -0.27
C PRO A 90 7.51 21.20 -0.27
N LYS A 91 7.69 22.26 -1.07
CA LYS A 91 6.79 23.42 -1.16
C LYS A 91 5.98 23.46 -2.47
N ASP A 92 6.11 22.44 -3.30
CA ASP A 92 5.40 22.34 -4.58
C ASP A 92 4.00 21.75 -4.33
N GLU A 93 3.03 22.63 -4.08
CA GLU A 93 1.65 22.24 -3.78
C GLU A 93 0.93 21.62 -4.98
N ASP A 94 1.28 22.04 -6.21
CA ASP A 94 0.75 21.43 -7.44
C ASP A 94 1.22 19.97 -7.56
N TYR A 95 2.48 19.71 -7.23
CA TYR A 95 3.02 18.35 -7.20
C TYR A 95 2.35 17.50 -6.12
N LYS A 96 2.15 18.03 -4.91
CA LYS A 96 1.42 17.30 -3.85
C LYS A 96 -0.03 17.02 -4.24
N THR A 97 -0.69 17.95 -4.92
CA THR A 97 -2.06 17.77 -5.42
C THR A 97 -2.13 16.62 -6.42
N ARG A 98 -1.19 16.55 -7.38
CA ARG A 98 -1.12 15.41 -8.30
C ARG A 98 -0.86 14.08 -7.58
N LEU A 99 0.02 14.07 -6.58
CA LEU A 99 0.24 12.89 -5.75
C LEU A 99 -1.04 12.49 -4.98
N ALA A 100 -1.83 13.46 -4.51
CA ALA A 100 -3.09 13.20 -3.84
C ALA A 100 -4.15 12.56 -4.75
N GLU A 101 -3.98 12.58 -6.08
CA GLU A 101 -4.82 11.85 -7.04
C GLU A 101 -4.39 10.39 -7.24
N GLU A 102 -3.11 10.05 -7.00
CA GLU A 102 -2.56 8.71 -7.21
C GLU A 102 -3.09 7.70 -6.17
N SER A 103 -3.19 6.41 -6.51
CA SER A 103 -3.58 5.41 -5.51
C SER A 103 -2.54 5.27 -4.39
N THR A 104 -2.97 4.95 -3.17
CA THR A 104 -2.06 4.81 -2.02
C THR A 104 -0.93 3.78 -2.26
N PRO A 105 -1.17 2.64 -2.94
CA PRO A 105 -0.07 1.75 -3.36
C PRO A 105 0.91 2.39 -4.34
N SER A 106 0.44 3.17 -5.31
CA SER A 106 1.32 3.88 -6.26
C SER A 106 2.20 4.91 -5.55
N LEU A 107 1.67 5.60 -4.55
CA LEU A 107 2.44 6.51 -3.70
C LEU A 107 3.51 5.76 -2.91
N TRP A 108 3.20 4.57 -2.40
CA TRP A 108 4.18 3.76 -1.68
C TRP A 108 5.34 3.31 -2.56
N ASP A 109 5.05 2.80 -3.76
CA ASP A 109 6.08 2.41 -4.72
C ASP A 109 6.99 3.61 -5.07
N ARG A 110 6.38 4.79 -5.27
CA ARG A 110 7.10 6.04 -5.51
C ARG A 110 7.96 6.42 -4.30
N TYR A 111 7.43 6.35 -3.08
CA TYR A 111 8.18 6.64 -1.86
C TYR A 111 9.41 5.75 -1.75
N GLN A 112 9.28 4.44 -1.95
CA GLN A 112 10.41 3.51 -1.93
C GLN A 112 11.45 3.83 -3.02
N ALA A 113 11.02 4.18 -4.24
CA ALA A 113 11.92 4.58 -5.31
C ALA A 113 12.69 5.88 -5.00
N VAL A 114 12.02 6.89 -4.43
CA VAL A 114 12.68 8.14 -4.05
C VAL A 114 13.55 7.95 -2.79
N GLN A 115 13.14 7.10 -1.84
CA GLN A 115 13.92 6.75 -0.66
C GLN A 115 15.20 5.96 -1.00
N SER A 116 15.11 5.00 -1.93
CA SER A 116 16.28 4.25 -2.42
C SER A 116 17.24 5.13 -3.24
N SER A 117 16.73 6.06 -4.04
CA SER A 117 17.57 7.00 -4.77
C SER A 117 18.16 8.12 -3.89
N SER A 118 17.49 8.50 -2.81
CA SER A 118 18.03 9.45 -1.82
C SER A 118 19.09 8.80 -0.92
N SER A 119 18.91 7.53 -0.53
CA SER A 119 19.92 6.75 0.19
C SER A 119 21.08 6.30 -0.71
N GLY A 120 20.83 6.08 -2.01
CA GLY A 120 21.84 5.85 -3.04
C GLY A 120 22.63 7.10 -3.43
N LYS A 121 22.16 8.30 -3.06
CA LYS A 121 22.88 9.58 -3.26
C LYS A 121 24.05 9.78 -2.28
N SER A 122 24.54 8.70 -1.66
CA SER A 122 25.84 8.62 -0.97
C SER A 122 26.87 7.78 -1.73
N GLY A 123 26.64 7.43 -3.00
CA GLY A 123 27.65 6.70 -3.79
C GLY A 123 27.51 6.87 -5.31
N SER A 124 28.54 7.49 -5.91
CA SER A 124 28.82 7.59 -7.36
C SER A 124 28.00 8.67 -8.09
N ASN A 125 28.56 9.64 -8.81
CA ASN A 125 29.92 9.94 -9.27
C ASN A 125 30.01 11.46 -9.46
#